data_AF-A0A7J9WLT8-F1
#
_entry.id   AF-A0A7J9WLT8-F1
#
_cell.length_a   1.000
_cell.length_b   1.000
_cell.length_c   1.000
_cell.angle_alpha   90.00
_cell.angle_beta   90.00
_cell.angle_gamma   90.00
#
_symmetry.space_group_name_H-M   'P 1'
#
loop_
_entity.id
_entity.type
_entity.pdbx_description
1 polymer ?
#
loop_
_entity_poly.entity_id
_entity_poly.type
_entity_poly.pdbx_seq_one_letter_code
_entity_poly.pdbx_strand_id
1 'polypeptide(L)'
;MPVVRRADARGRGALDVELVEAGSGAAAADGVQVLVCATNSMAPVVDPDWLRPGMHVSCIKKPEVSEAVLRRCDRVVIAAHADTRMELAGISPERARAEVPTGAWWKHLPFAAEHLPDLAAMLANPEQHTRQHAEEVTAYIGHGSGVQFAAACAMATHEAALSAGVGRTLPDEWFLQDVPQV
;
A
#
# COMPACT_ATOMS: atom_id res chain seq x y z
N MET A 1 -14.44 27.66 9.29
CA MET A 1 -13.82 27.68 7.94
C MET A 1 -12.64 26.74 8.00
N PRO A 2 -12.62 25.63 7.24
CA PRO A 2 -11.45 24.75 7.20
C PRO A 2 -10.23 25.54 6.71
N VAL A 3 -9.06 25.25 7.29
CA VAL A 3 -7.82 25.92 6.91
C VAL A 3 -7.34 25.32 5.60
N VAL A 4 -7.63 26.01 4.49
CA VAL A 4 -7.14 25.63 3.17
C VAL A 4 -5.67 25.97 3.05
N ARG A 5 -4.82 24.98 2.84
CA ARG A 5 -3.38 25.18 2.56
C ARG A 5 -3.06 24.72 1.14
N ARG A 6 -2.13 25.39 0.48
CA ARG A 6 -1.50 24.86 -0.73
C ARG A 6 -0.39 23.91 -0.32
N ALA A 7 -0.32 22.73 -0.95
CA ALA A 7 0.73 21.78 -0.66
C ALA A 7 2.05 22.26 -1.27
N ASP A 8 3.04 22.55 -0.42
CA ASP A 8 4.43 22.71 -0.84
C ASP A 8 5.13 21.35 -0.69
N ALA A 9 5.26 20.64 -1.81
CA ALA A 9 6.10 19.46 -1.87
C ALA A 9 7.55 19.93 -1.91
N ARG A 10 8.25 19.88 -0.77
CA ARG A 10 9.65 20.30 -0.62
C ARG A 10 10.47 19.85 -1.85
N GLY A 11 10.83 20.82 -2.70
CA GLY A 11 11.71 20.62 -3.86
C GLY A 11 11.04 20.39 -5.23
N ARG A 12 9.70 20.46 -5.38
CA ARG A 12 9.02 20.31 -6.70
C ARG A 12 8.11 21.48 -7.10
N GLY A 13 8.17 22.60 -6.38
CA GLY A 13 7.26 23.73 -6.56
C GLY A 13 5.91 23.48 -5.88
N ALA A 14 5.14 24.56 -5.68
CA ALA A 14 3.81 24.46 -5.07
C ALA A 14 2.89 23.63 -5.98
N LEU A 15 2.30 22.57 -5.42
CA LEU A 15 1.23 21.84 -6.09
C LEU A 15 -0.02 22.71 -6.03
N ASP A 16 -0.73 22.85 -7.17
CA ASP A 16 -2.03 23.53 -7.21
C ASP A 16 -3.13 22.58 -6.71
N VAL A 17 -3.01 22.19 -5.44
CA VAL A 17 -3.93 21.31 -4.74
C VAL A 17 -4.38 21.94 -3.43
N GLU A 18 -5.66 21.75 -3.13
CA GLU A 18 -6.27 22.17 -1.88
C GLU A 18 -6.02 21.12 -0.80
N LEU A 19 -5.44 21.53 0.34
CA LEU A 19 -5.36 20.70 1.53
C LEU A 19 -6.44 21.12 2.52
N VAL A 20 -7.33 20.18 2.83
CA VAL A 20 -8.42 20.36 3.80
C VAL A 20 -8.20 19.37 4.95
N GLU A 21 -8.05 19.89 6.16
CA GLU A 21 -8.04 19.06 7.36
C GLU A 21 -9.45 18.55 7.66
N ALA A 22 -9.60 17.23 7.76
CA ALA A 22 -10.85 16.57 8.15
C ALA A 22 -10.80 16.19 9.63
N GLY A 23 -11.89 16.45 10.37
CA GLY A 23 -11.99 16.15 11.80
C GLY A 23 -12.23 14.66 12.12
N SER A 24 -12.49 13.82 11.12
CA SER A 24 -12.75 12.38 11.28
C SER A 24 -12.54 11.63 9.96
N GLY A 25 -12.43 10.30 10.03
CA GLY A 25 -12.38 9.45 8.82
C GLY A 25 -13.64 9.57 7.97
N ALA A 26 -14.83 9.68 8.59
CA ALA A 26 -16.09 9.90 7.88
C ALA A 26 -16.09 11.23 7.12
N ALA A 27 -15.58 12.30 7.73
CA ALA A 27 -15.45 13.60 7.05
C ALA A 27 -14.41 13.55 5.92
N ALA A 28 -13.34 12.76 6.07
CA ALA A 28 -12.34 12.56 5.02
C ALA A 28 -12.86 11.73 3.84
N ALA A 29 -13.83 10.84 4.08
CA ALA A 29 -14.43 9.98 3.06
C ALA A 29 -15.64 10.62 2.35
N ASP A 30 -16.15 11.74 2.87
CA ASP A 30 -17.33 12.40 2.30
C ASP A 30 -17.01 13.04 0.94
N GLY A 31 -17.76 12.65 -0.09
CA GLY A 31 -17.64 13.21 -1.44
C GLY A 31 -16.36 12.85 -2.22
N VAL A 32 -15.47 12.01 -1.70
CA VAL A 32 -14.22 11.65 -2.42
C VAL A 32 -14.44 10.54 -3.44
N GLN A 33 -13.75 10.61 -4.58
CA GLN A 33 -13.70 9.50 -5.54
C GLN A 33 -12.62 8.47 -5.19
N VAL A 34 -11.61 8.88 -4.42
CA VAL A 34 -10.50 8.04 -4.00
C VAL A 34 -10.28 8.22 -2.50
N LEU A 35 -10.48 7.14 -1.73
CA LEU A 35 -10.21 7.08 -0.30
C LEU A 35 -8.92 6.29 -0.07
N VAL A 36 -7.89 6.94 0.47
CA VAL A 36 -6.61 6.29 0.78
C VAL A 36 -6.42 6.19 2.29
N CYS A 37 -6.17 4.98 2.77
CA CYS A 37 -5.78 4.69 4.15
C CYS A 37 -4.28 4.41 4.21
N ALA A 38 -3.58 5.20 5.01
CA ALA A 38 -2.13 5.13 5.20
C ALA A 38 -1.75 5.23 6.68
N THR A 39 -2.37 4.39 7.50
CA THR A 39 -2.31 4.38 8.96
C THR A 39 -1.44 3.22 9.49
N ASN A 40 -0.98 3.35 10.72
CA ASN A 40 -0.35 2.24 11.45
C ASN A 40 -1.37 1.35 12.20
N SER A 41 -2.67 1.52 11.99
CA SER A 41 -3.72 0.79 12.71
C SER A 41 -3.64 -0.74 12.54
N MET A 42 -3.93 -1.50 13.59
CA MET A 42 -4.10 -2.96 13.54
C MET A 42 -5.59 -3.37 13.49
N ALA A 43 -6.48 -2.40 13.29
CA ALA A 43 -7.91 -2.57 13.16
C ALA A 43 -8.44 -1.78 11.94
N PRO A 44 -9.59 -2.18 11.37
CA PRO A 44 -10.17 -1.48 10.23
C PRO A 44 -10.39 0.01 10.52
N VAL A 45 -10.07 0.85 9.54
CA VAL A 45 -10.24 2.31 9.58
C VAL A 45 -11.24 2.82 8.56
N VAL A 46 -11.74 1.94 7.68
CA VAL A 46 -12.79 2.23 6.70
C VAL A 46 -14.10 1.63 7.17
N ASP A 47 -15.13 2.47 7.25
CA ASP A 47 -16.50 2.02 7.50
C ASP A 47 -17.20 1.65 6.17
N PRO A 48 -17.88 0.49 6.08
CA PRO A 48 -18.64 0.10 4.88
C PRO A 48 -19.68 1.12 4.42
N ASP A 49 -20.23 1.94 5.32
CA ASP A 49 -21.28 2.92 5.01
C ASP A 49 -20.75 4.20 4.37
N TRP A 50 -19.42 4.39 4.38
CA TRP A 50 -18.77 5.48 3.67
C TRP A 50 -18.65 5.21 2.16
N LEU A 51 -18.75 3.96 1.73
CA LEU A 51 -18.64 3.60 0.32
C LEU A 51 -19.78 4.22 -0.49
N ARG A 52 -19.41 4.78 -1.64
CA ARG A 52 -20.33 5.36 -2.62
C ARG A 52 -20.01 4.80 -4.01
N PRO A 53 -21.01 4.69 -4.90
CA PRO A 53 -20.77 4.34 -6.29
C PRO A 53 -19.64 5.15 -6.91
N GLY A 54 -18.76 4.47 -7.64
CA GLY A 54 -17.59 5.04 -8.30
C GLY A 54 -16.35 5.25 -7.43
N MET A 55 -16.44 5.04 -6.10
CA MET A 55 -15.30 5.21 -5.21
C MET A 55 -14.20 4.16 -5.45
N HIS A 56 -12.94 4.59 -5.32
CA HIS A 56 -11.78 3.70 -5.19
C HIS A 56 -11.25 3.76 -3.75
N VAL A 57 -11.06 2.62 -3.11
CA VAL A 57 -10.47 2.51 -1.78
C VAL A 57 -9.09 1.90 -1.88
N SER A 58 -8.08 2.57 -1.35
CA SER A 58 -6.71 2.05 -1.28
C SER A 58 -6.27 1.96 0.17
N CYS A 59 -5.86 0.77 0.61
CA CYS A 59 -5.27 0.57 1.93
C CYS A 59 -3.80 0.15 1.76
N ILE A 60 -2.87 0.72 2.53
CA ILE A 60 -1.46 0.31 2.45
C ILE A 60 -1.24 -1.08 3.03
N LYS A 61 -2.14 -1.55 3.90
CA LYS A 61 -2.02 -2.85 4.55
C LYS A 61 -3.38 -3.47 4.86
N LYS A 62 -3.40 -4.80 4.94
CA LYS A 62 -4.60 -5.61 5.21
C LYS A 62 -5.36 -5.20 6.47
N PRO A 63 -4.74 -4.89 7.64
CA PRO A 63 -5.49 -4.54 8.85
C PRO A 63 -6.38 -3.28 8.75
N GLU A 64 -6.15 -2.39 7.79
CA GLU A 64 -6.88 -1.12 7.65
C GLU A 64 -8.28 -1.27 7.09
N VAL A 65 -8.57 -2.41 6.48
CA VAL A 65 -9.87 -2.69 5.87
C VAL A 65 -10.58 -3.80 6.65
N SER A 66 -11.88 -3.94 6.47
CA SER A 66 -12.64 -5.08 7.00
C SER A 66 -13.19 -5.90 5.85
N GLU A 67 -13.52 -7.17 6.12
CA GLU A 67 -14.24 -8.01 5.14
C GLU A 67 -15.56 -7.36 4.68
N ALA A 68 -16.25 -6.64 5.57
CA ALA A 68 -17.50 -5.95 5.24
C ALA A 68 -17.29 -4.86 4.18
N VAL A 69 -16.16 -4.16 4.19
CA VAL A 69 -15.79 -3.20 3.14
C VAL A 69 -15.50 -3.94 1.84
N LEU A 70 -14.67 -4.99 1.88
CA LEU A 70 -14.31 -5.75 0.67
C LEU A 70 -15.53 -6.36 -0.03
N ARG A 71 -16.52 -6.85 0.73
CA ARG A 71 -17.76 -7.42 0.20
C ARG A 71 -18.67 -6.41 -0.49
N ARG A 72 -18.50 -5.11 -0.21
CA ARG A 72 -19.24 -4.03 -0.86
C ARG A 72 -18.51 -3.47 -2.09
N CYS A 73 -17.28 -3.92 -2.34
CA CYS A 73 -16.55 -3.56 -3.55
C CYS A 73 -16.93 -4.52 -4.68
N ASP A 74 -17.19 -3.97 -5.87
CA ASP A 74 -17.40 -4.76 -7.09
C ASP A 74 -16.11 -5.43 -7.55
N ARG A 75 -14.96 -4.79 -7.29
CA ARG A 75 -13.63 -5.30 -7.66
C ARG A 75 -12.62 -5.07 -6.55
N VAL A 76 -11.85 -6.10 -6.25
CA VAL A 76 -10.77 -6.04 -5.27
C VAL A 76 -9.51 -6.64 -5.87
N VAL A 77 -8.41 -5.88 -5.83
CA VAL A 77 -7.07 -6.34 -6.21
C VAL A 77 -6.18 -6.28 -4.98
N ILE A 78 -5.35 -7.30 -4.79
CA ILE A 78 -4.36 -7.32 -3.71
C ILE A 78 -2.95 -7.10 -4.28
N ALA A 79 -2.00 -6.66 -3.46
CA ALA A 79 -0.62 -6.48 -3.93
C ALA A 79 0.02 -7.79 -4.39
N ALA A 80 -0.10 -8.83 -3.56
CA ALA A 80 0.41 -10.18 -3.78
C ALA A 80 -0.29 -11.15 -2.81
N HIS A 81 -0.38 -12.43 -3.17
CA HIS A 81 -0.87 -13.48 -2.28
C HIS A 81 0.11 -13.78 -1.13
N ALA A 82 1.41 -13.60 -1.37
CA ALA A 82 2.45 -13.77 -0.36
C ALA A 82 2.34 -12.68 0.71
N ASP A 83 2.22 -13.09 1.97
CA ASP A 83 2.36 -12.20 3.13
C ASP A 83 3.85 -11.98 3.40
N THR A 84 4.27 -10.73 3.51
CA THR A 84 5.56 -10.36 4.10
C THR A 84 5.36 -10.55 5.58
N ARG A 85 6.23 -11.33 6.21
CA ARG A 85 6.33 -11.34 7.66
C ARG A 85 6.66 -9.92 8.11
N MET A 86 5.70 -9.29 8.78
CA MET A 86 5.92 -8.09 9.57
C MET A 86 6.83 -8.48 10.74
N GLU A 87 8.14 -8.41 10.53
CA GLU A 87 9.13 -8.52 11.60
C GLU A 87 9.31 -7.11 12.19
N LEU A 88 8.76 -6.86 13.38
CA LEU A 88 9.07 -5.63 14.11
C LEU A 88 10.48 -5.74 14.68
N ALA A 89 11.42 -5.03 14.07
CA ALA A 89 12.79 -4.95 14.56
C ALA A 89 12.82 -4.42 16.01
N GLY A 90 13.49 -5.15 16.90
CA GLY A 90 13.60 -4.79 18.32
C GLY A 90 12.43 -5.27 19.19
N ILE A 91 11.51 -6.08 18.66
CA ILE A 91 10.41 -6.68 19.40
C ILE A 91 10.54 -8.20 19.37
N SER A 92 10.28 -8.86 20.50
CA SER A 92 10.33 -10.33 20.56
C SER A 92 9.25 -10.93 19.65
N PRO A 93 9.48 -12.13 19.07
CA PRO A 93 8.47 -12.84 18.30
C PRO A 93 7.14 -13.04 19.05
N GLU A 94 7.17 -13.12 20.38
CA GLU A 94 5.96 -13.17 21.23
C GLU A 94 5.17 -11.87 21.23
N ARG A 95 5.84 -10.71 21.34
CA ARG A 95 5.17 -9.40 21.28
C ARG A 95 4.62 -9.12 19.88
N ALA A 96 5.37 -9.47 18.83
CA ALA A 96 4.87 -9.37 17.45
C ALA A 96 3.62 -10.25 17.22
N ARG A 97 3.53 -11.42 17.88
CA ARG A 97 2.33 -12.26 17.86
C ARG A 97 1.18 -11.68 18.68
N ALA A 98 1.46 -11.01 19.79
CA ALA A 98 0.44 -10.38 20.64
C ALA A 98 -0.19 -9.13 20.00
N GLU A 99 0.54 -8.42 19.12
CA GLU A 99 0.00 -7.28 18.35
C GLU A 99 -0.96 -7.69 17.24
N VAL A 100 -0.94 -8.96 16.83
CA VAL A 100 -1.94 -9.49 15.91
C VAL A 100 -3.18 -9.86 16.72
N PRO A 101 -4.34 -9.21 16.49
CA PRO A 101 -5.56 -9.59 17.19
C PRO A 101 -5.87 -11.07 17.00
N THR A 102 -6.26 -11.74 18.08
CA THR A 102 -6.80 -13.10 18.00
C THR A 102 -8.00 -13.09 17.05
N GLY A 103 -7.97 -13.94 16.01
CA GLY A 103 -9.02 -13.94 14.97
C GLY A 103 -8.86 -12.86 13.90
N ALA A 104 -7.66 -12.28 13.74
CA ALA A 104 -7.30 -11.39 12.63
C ALA A 104 -7.86 -11.91 11.29
N TRP A 105 -8.91 -11.25 10.79
CA TRP A 105 -9.69 -11.74 9.65
C TRP A 105 -8.80 -11.94 8.40
N TRP A 106 -7.76 -11.10 8.24
CA TRP A 106 -6.78 -11.19 7.15
C TRP A 106 -5.89 -12.45 7.19
N LYS A 107 -5.84 -13.16 8.33
CA LYS A 107 -5.15 -14.45 8.48
C LYS A 107 -6.06 -15.66 8.28
N HIS A 108 -7.37 -15.45 8.30
CA HIS A 108 -8.37 -16.52 8.29
C HIS A 108 -9.34 -16.42 7.12
N LEU A 109 -9.07 -15.52 6.17
CA LEU A 109 -9.93 -15.25 5.01
C LEU A 109 -10.30 -16.54 4.26
N PRO A 110 -11.56 -16.99 4.33
CA PRO A 110 -12.10 -17.96 3.39
C PRO A 110 -12.32 -17.31 2.00
N PHE A 111 -12.36 -15.96 1.95
CA PHE A 111 -12.65 -15.17 0.75
C PHE A 111 -11.40 -14.77 -0.06
N ALA A 112 -10.20 -14.69 0.53
CA ALA A 112 -9.01 -14.12 -0.12
C ALA A 112 -7.87 -15.11 -0.40
N ALA A 113 -7.91 -16.34 0.11
CA ALA A 113 -6.77 -17.24 -0.03
C ALA A 113 -6.52 -17.69 -1.49
N GLU A 114 -7.54 -17.70 -2.35
CA GLU A 114 -7.40 -18.24 -3.73
C GLU A 114 -8.12 -17.45 -4.85
N HIS A 115 -8.97 -16.46 -4.55
CA HIS A 115 -9.89 -15.90 -5.56
C HIS A 115 -9.70 -14.42 -5.92
N LEU A 116 -8.96 -13.65 -5.14
CA LEU A 116 -8.72 -12.23 -5.46
C LEU A 116 -7.52 -12.10 -6.38
N PRO A 117 -7.62 -11.39 -7.52
CA PRO A 117 -6.47 -11.14 -8.38
C PRO A 117 -5.43 -10.30 -7.64
N ASP A 118 -4.16 -10.65 -7.78
CA ASP A 118 -3.07 -9.77 -7.38
C ASP A 118 -2.68 -8.80 -8.50
N LEU A 119 -1.71 -7.90 -8.23
CA LEU A 119 -1.23 -6.96 -9.23
C LEU A 119 -0.62 -7.65 -10.45
N ALA A 120 0.02 -8.80 -10.29
CA ALA A 120 0.59 -9.53 -11.42
C ALA A 120 -0.53 -10.07 -12.34
N ALA A 121 -1.57 -10.65 -11.75
CA ALA A 121 -2.77 -11.08 -12.48
C ALA A 121 -3.48 -9.89 -13.15
N MET A 122 -3.62 -8.76 -12.44
CA MET A 122 -4.19 -7.51 -12.97
C MET A 122 -3.40 -7.00 -14.19
N LEU A 123 -2.07 -7.01 -14.12
CA LEU A 123 -1.22 -6.56 -15.24
C LEU A 123 -1.26 -7.53 -16.41
N ALA A 124 -1.42 -8.83 -16.15
CA ALA A 124 -1.51 -9.85 -17.20
C ALA A 124 -2.87 -9.82 -17.93
N ASN A 125 -3.97 -9.46 -17.25
CA ASN A 125 -5.32 -9.43 -17.80
C ASN A 125 -6.09 -8.16 -17.34
N PRO A 126 -5.65 -6.96 -17.76
CA PRO A 126 -6.18 -5.70 -17.23
C PRO A 126 -7.68 -5.53 -17.48
N GLU A 127 -8.19 -5.97 -18.62
CA GLU A 127 -9.61 -5.94 -18.96
C GLU A 127 -10.48 -6.76 -18.01
N GLN A 128 -9.92 -7.78 -17.33
CA GLN A 128 -10.67 -8.60 -16.37
C GLN A 128 -10.72 -7.99 -14.98
N HIS A 129 -9.76 -7.12 -14.64
CA HIS A 129 -9.49 -6.72 -13.26
C HIS A 129 -9.61 -5.20 -13.03
N THR A 130 -9.54 -4.41 -14.09
CA THR A 130 -9.77 -2.96 -14.03
C THR A 130 -11.25 -2.62 -13.96
N ARG A 131 -11.53 -1.38 -13.56
CA ARG A 131 -12.87 -0.80 -13.53
C ARG A 131 -13.53 -0.87 -14.92
N GLN A 132 -14.73 -1.43 -14.97
CA GLN A 132 -15.51 -1.59 -16.21
C GLN A 132 -16.58 -0.52 -16.40
N HIS A 133 -17.08 0.09 -15.32
CA HIS A 133 -18.01 1.21 -15.40
C HIS A 133 -17.83 2.21 -14.27
N ALA A 134 -18.36 3.42 -14.47
CA ALA A 134 -18.15 4.58 -13.60
C ALA A 134 -18.63 4.33 -12.16
N GLU A 135 -19.70 3.55 -11.99
CA GLU A 135 -20.32 3.31 -10.68
C GLU A 135 -19.67 2.20 -9.85
N GLU A 136 -18.73 1.41 -10.39
CA GLU A 136 -18.12 0.31 -9.61
C GLU A 136 -17.38 0.85 -8.37
N VAL A 137 -17.52 0.19 -7.24
CA VAL A 137 -16.66 0.40 -6.08
C VAL A 137 -15.45 -0.51 -6.23
N THR A 138 -14.26 0.07 -6.27
CA THR A 138 -13.02 -0.69 -6.47
C THR A 138 -12.13 -0.59 -5.24
N ALA A 139 -11.38 -1.64 -4.91
CA ALA A 139 -10.41 -1.60 -3.82
C ALA A 139 -9.07 -2.18 -4.21
N TYR A 140 -8.00 -1.53 -3.74
CA TYR A 140 -6.64 -2.06 -3.75
C TYR A 140 -6.14 -2.27 -2.33
N ILE A 141 -5.79 -3.50 -1.98
CA ILE A 141 -5.21 -3.85 -0.69
C ILE A 141 -3.72 -4.06 -0.87
N GLY A 142 -2.99 -3.01 -0.52
CA GLY A 142 -1.56 -2.91 -0.56
C GLY A 142 -0.88 -3.84 0.44
N HIS A 143 0.37 -4.10 0.11
CA HIS A 143 1.32 -4.77 0.97
C HIS A 143 2.71 -4.59 0.36
N GLY A 144 3.68 -4.21 1.19
CA GLY A 144 5.05 -3.97 0.74
C GLY A 144 5.76 -5.27 0.36
N SER A 145 6.38 -5.29 -0.81
CA SER A 145 7.20 -6.43 -1.26
C SER A 145 8.61 -5.98 -1.64
N GLY A 146 9.60 -6.84 -1.37
CA GLY A 146 11.01 -6.54 -1.68
C GLY A 146 11.24 -6.20 -3.16
N VAL A 147 10.48 -6.82 -4.07
CA VAL A 147 10.57 -6.55 -5.51
C VAL A 147 10.12 -5.14 -5.87
N GLN A 148 9.11 -4.56 -5.19
CA GLN A 148 8.70 -3.17 -5.42
C GLN A 148 9.84 -2.20 -5.07
N PHE A 149 10.50 -2.43 -3.94
CA PHE A 149 11.64 -1.62 -3.52
C PHE A 149 12.85 -1.81 -4.45
N ALA A 150 13.18 -3.06 -4.81
CA ALA A 150 14.29 -3.35 -5.70
C ALA A 150 14.08 -2.69 -7.08
N ALA A 151 12.87 -2.77 -7.63
CA ALA A 151 12.51 -2.13 -8.90
C ALA A 151 12.59 -0.60 -8.82
N ALA A 152 12.03 0.02 -7.78
CA ALA A 152 12.11 1.47 -7.59
C ALA A 152 13.57 1.93 -7.42
N CYS A 153 14.36 1.20 -6.63
CA CYS A 153 15.77 1.51 -6.41
C CYS A 153 16.57 1.40 -7.72
N ALA A 154 16.47 0.26 -8.41
CA ALA A 154 17.24 -0.01 -9.62
C ALA A 154 16.85 0.92 -10.77
N MET A 155 15.55 1.05 -11.06
CA MET A 155 15.08 1.76 -12.26
C MET A 155 14.98 3.27 -12.06
N ALA A 156 14.45 3.73 -10.92
CA ALA A 156 14.10 5.14 -10.76
C ALA A 156 15.20 5.94 -10.06
N THR A 157 15.99 5.31 -9.18
CA THR A 157 16.94 6.05 -8.35
C THR A 157 18.40 5.79 -8.71
N HIS A 158 18.79 4.57 -9.06
CA HIS A 158 20.19 4.25 -9.34
C HIS A 158 20.68 4.91 -10.63
N GLU A 159 19.97 4.73 -11.74
CA GLU A 159 20.33 5.37 -13.02
C GLU A 159 20.27 6.91 -12.95
N ALA A 160 19.26 7.44 -12.25
CA ALA A 160 19.12 8.88 -12.03
C ALA A 160 20.25 9.43 -11.16
N ALA A 161 20.64 8.71 -10.10
CA ALA A 161 21.75 9.09 -9.23
C ALA A 161 23.09 9.08 -9.99
N LEU A 162 23.35 8.04 -10.80
CA LEU A 162 24.54 7.98 -11.66
C LEU A 162 24.58 9.15 -12.65
N SER A 163 23.46 9.41 -13.34
CA SER A 163 23.37 10.49 -14.32
C SER A 163 23.53 11.88 -13.69
N ALA A 164 23.08 12.05 -12.45
CA ALA A 164 23.21 13.29 -11.69
C ALA A 164 24.55 13.41 -10.92
N GLY A 165 25.41 12.38 -10.95
CA GLY A 165 26.63 12.33 -10.14
C GLY A 165 26.38 12.35 -8.63
N VAL A 166 25.22 11.85 -8.18
CA VAL A 166 24.81 11.81 -6.78
C VAL A 166 25.12 10.44 -6.18
N GLY A 167 25.68 10.42 -4.97
CA GLY A 167 26.05 9.19 -4.26
C GLY A 167 27.56 9.00 -4.16
N ARG A 168 27.98 7.84 -3.65
CA ARG A 168 29.39 7.47 -3.50
C ARG A 168 29.59 6.02 -3.93
N THR A 169 30.51 5.79 -4.85
CA THR A 169 31.02 4.45 -5.13
C THR A 169 31.79 3.94 -3.92
N LEU A 170 31.36 2.81 -3.39
CA LEU A 170 32.09 2.12 -2.33
C LEU A 170 33.08 1.14 -2.98
N PRO A 171 34.29 0.96 -2.42
CA PRO A 171 35.27 0.05 -3.00
C PRO A 171 34.84 -1.41 -2.86
N ASP A 172 35.02 -2.21 -3.92
CA ASP A 172 34.61 -3.62 -3.96
C ASP A 172 35.37 -4.47 -2.94
N GLU A 173 36.63 -4.13 -2.66
CA GLU A 173 37.49 -4.85 -1.71
C GLU A 173 36.97 -4.80 -0.26
N TRP A 174 36.02 -3.91 0.05
CA TRP A 174 35.34 -3.91 1.35
C TRP A 174 34.34 -5.06 1.50
N PHE A 175 33.88 -5.64 0.38
CA PHE A 175 32.80 -6.63 0.33
C PHE A 175 33.21 -7.98 -0.26
N LEU A 176 34.40 -8.07 -0.85
CA LEU A 176 34.94 -9.29 -1.44
C LEU A 176 35.93 -9.97 -0.49
N GLN A 177 35.99 -11.30 -0.54
CA GLN A 177 36.98 -12.13 0.15
C GLN A 177 37.55 -13.15 -0.83
N ASP A 178 38.87 -13.38 -0.78
CA ASP A 178 39.52 -14.46 -1.52
C ASP A 178 39.07 -15.83 -0.98
N VAL A 179 38.59 -16.70 -1.88
CA VAL A 179 38.27 -18.10 -1.57
C VAL A 179 39.46 -18.98 -2.02
N PRO A 180 40.22 -19.58 -1.09
CA PRO A 180 41.32 -20.47 -1.46
C PRO A 180 40.80 -21.66 -2.27
N GLN A 181 41.45 -21.94 -3.40
CA GLN A 181 41.20 -23.17 -4.17
C GLN A 181 41.86 -24.33 -3.39
N VAL A 182 41.05 -25.32 -2.99
CA VAL A 182 41.51 -26.55 -2.32
C VAL A 182 41.86 -27.61 -3.34
#